data_AF-A0A662D747-F1
#
_entry.id   AF-A0A662D747-F1
#
_cell.length_a   1.000
_cell.length_b   1.000
_cell.length_c   1.000
_cell.angle_alpha   90.00
_cell.angle_beta   90.00
_cell.angle_gamma   90.00
#
_symmetry.space_group_name_H-M   'P 1'
#
loop_
_entity.id
_entity.type
_entity.pdbx_description
1 polymer ?
#
loop_
_entity_poly.entity_id
_entity_poly.type
_entity_poly.pdbx_seq_one_letter_code
_entity_poly.pdbx_strand_id
1 'polypeptide(L)'
;MLEIGLEAGYEGGFALHEPEQHGVDTSRAVAREMGFPLERLVRIKQFVIRIFDVEKVAAVVKLRWFEKFFFSFKQKVKAVRSSQVRIYEPKDLDQIYKLIEKLVERNQISIVPDYQDVKWMLENPKVICAVHEDKQGKIDGFAIVWEFLLAGFGNKHPFGCLDAVHPYQLSVQEATELANFLCLAAKKRGWIGIQTPYIPYFDAKPCKKANFVFFRKKLNLDIFNPKNIPLPKRVRLFYFDWR
;
A
#
# COMPACT_ATOMS: atom_id res chain seq x y z
N MET A 1 -12.67 -20.71 2.04
CA MET A 1 -12.63 -19.23 1.88
C MET A 1 -13.29 -18.81 0.58
N LEU A 2 -12.84 -19.30 -0.59
CA LEU A 2 -13.49 -18.97 -1.88
C LEU A 2 -14.95 -19.45 -1.94
N GLU A 3 -15.24 -20.68 -1.50
CA GLU A 3 -16.61 -21.24 -1.43
C GLU A 3 -17.53 -20.39 -0.53
N ILE A 4 -17.06 -20.02 0.67
CA ILE A 4 -17.79 -19.14 1.60
C ILE A 4 -18.09 -17.78 0.94
N GLY A 5 -17.15 -17.23 0.17
CA GLY A 5 -17.37 -16.00 -0.58
C GLY A 5 -18.44 -16.16 -1.66
N LEU A 6 -18.41 -17.26 -2.40
CA LEU A 6 -19.43 -17.55 -3.41
C LEU A 6 -20.82 -17.73 -2.78
N GLU A 7 -20.91 -18.44 -1.65
CA GLU A 7 -22.15 -18.61 -0.88
C GLU A 7 -22.69 -17.28 -0.36
N ALA A 8 -21.80 -16.34 0.00
CA ALA A 8 -22.15 -14.98 0.41
C ALA A 8 -22.47 -14.03 -0.77
N GLY A 9 -22.43 -14.53 -2.01
CA GLY A 9 -22.81 -13.77 -3.21
C GLY A 9 -21.69 -12.98 -3.87
N TYR A 10 -20.44 -13.14 -3.44
CA TYR A 10 -19.30 -12.49 -4.10
C TYR A 10 -19.09 -13.06 -5.52
N GLU A 11 -18.69 -12.19 -6.45
CA GLU A 11 -18.60 -12.54 -7.88
C GLU A 11 -17.25 -13.13 -8.30
N GLY A 12 -16.27 -13.11 -7.40
CA GLY A 12 -14.92 -13.58 -7.60
C GLY A 12 -14.05 -13.30 -6.38
N GLY A 13 -12.75 -13.51 -6.54
CA GLY A 13 -11.76 -13.22 -5.52
C GLY A 13 -10.41 -12.94 -6.15
N PHE A 14 -9.43 -12.54 -5.35
CA PHE A 14 -8.06 -12.35 -5.81
C PHE A 14 -7.08 -13.11 -4.92
N ALA A 15 -5.92 -13.41 -5.48
CA ALA A 15 -4.79 -13.93 -4.74
C ALA A 15 -3.50 -13.24 -5.15
N LEU A 16 -2.61 -13.13 -4.17
CA LEU A 16 -1.27 -12.63 -4.35
C LEU A 16 -0.29 -13.81 -4.34
N HIS A 17 0.61 -13.84 -5.32
CA HIS A 17 1.63 -14.88 -5.42
C HIS A 17 2.99 -14.27 -5.74
N GLU A 18 3.99 -14.59 -4.91
CA GLU A 18 5.40 -14.23 -5.16
C GLU A 18 6.05 -15.31 -6.04
N PRO A 19 6.25 -15.08 -7.35
CA PRO A 19 6.76 -16.12 -8.26
C PRO A 19 8.22 -16.52 -7.99
N GLU A 20 8.91 -15.78 -7.13
CA GLU A 20 10.30 -16.02 -6.74
C GLU A 20 10.39 -16.82 -5.44
N GLN A 21 9.29 -16.99 -4.70
CA GLN A 21 9.24 -17.99 -3.64
C GLN A 21 9.07 -19.35 -4.31
N HIS A 22 9.98 -20.29 -4.03
CA HIS A 22 9.96 -21.67 -4.53
C HIS A 22 8.78 -22.52 -3.99
N GLY A 23 7.73 -21.87 -3.48
CA GLY A 23 6.54 -22.53 -2.96
C GLY A 23 5.61 -23.02 -4.07
N VAL A 24 4.69 -23.90 -3.68
CA VAL A 24 3.58 -24.34 -4.54
C VAL A 24 2.68 -23.13 -4.80
N ASP A 25 2.38 -22.85 -6.08
CA ASP A 25 1.37 -21.85 -6.46
C ASP A 25 -0.02 -22.37 -6.07
N THR A 26 -0.37 -22.19 -4.80
CA THR A 26 -1.61 -22.69 -4.20
C THR A 26 -2.85 -22.12 -4.89
N SER A 27 -2.77 -20.88 -5.40
CA SER A 27 -3.84 -20.22 -6.14
C SER A 27 -4.17 -20.96 -7.43
N ARG A 28 -3.15 -21.38 -8.19
CA ARG A 28 -3.33 -22.22 -9.39
C ARG A 28 -3.85 -23.61 -9.07
N ALA A 29 -3.42 -24.21 -7.96
CA ALA A 29 -3.90 -25.51 -7.53
C ALA A 29 -5.40 -25.46 -7.20
N VAL A 30 -5.82 -24.49 -6.38
CA VAL A 30 -7.24 -24.27 -6.03
C VAL A 30 -8.09 -23.95 -7.26
N ALA A 31 -7.62 -23.06 -8.15
CA ALA A 31 -8.36 -22.74 -9.37
C ALA A 31 -8.58 -23.97 -10.26
N ARG A 32 -7.58 -24.85 -10.37
CA ARG A 32 -7.67 -26.09 -11.13
C ARG A 32 -8.65 -27.07 -10.51
N GLU A 33 -8.60 -27.26 -9.19
CA GLU A 33 -9.50 -28.15 -8.46
C GLU A 33 -10.97 -27.71 -8.59
N MET A 34 -11.22 -26.41 -8.50
CA MET A 34 -12.56 -25.82 -8.59
C MET A 34 -13.05 -25.59 -10.02
N GLY A 35 -12.20 -25.81 -11.03
CA GLY A 35 -12.55 -25.54 -12.43
C GLY A 35 -12.76 -24.06 -12.78
N PHE A 36 -12.21 -23.13 -11.99
CA PHE A 36 -12.38 -21.69 -12.20
C PHE A 36 -11.27 -21.09 -13.08
N PRO A 37 -11.60 -20.11 -13.94
CA PRO A 37 -10.60 -19.29 -14.60
C PRO A 37 -9.76 -18.52 -13.57
N LEU A 38 -8.44 -18.74 -13.61
CA LEU A 38 -7.47 -17.91 -12.90
C LEU A 38 -6.76 -17.01 -13.90
N GLU A 39 -7.05 -15.72 -13.83
CA GLU A 39 -6.52 -14.72 -14.75
C GLU A 39 -5.50 -13.84 -14.05
N ARG A 40 -4.32 -13.68 -14.65
CA ARG A 40 -3.33 -12.75 -14.10
C ARG A 40 -3.71 -11.32 -14.45
N LEU A 41 -4.05 -10.53 -13.42
CA LEU A 41 -4.40 -9.13 -13.59
C LEU A 41 -3.17 -8.26 -13.81
N VAL A 42 -2.22 -8.33 -12.89
CA VAL A 42 -1.02 -7.50 -12.94
C VAL A 42 0.17 -8.23 -12.33
N ARG A 43 1.35 -7.97 -12.92
CA ARG A 43 2.63 -8.33 -12.31
C ARG A 43 3.32 -7.09 -11.81
N ILE A 44 3.33 -6.92 -10.50
CA ILE A 44 4.12 -5.93 -9.82
C ILE A 44 5.58 -6.39 -9.85
N LYS A 45 6.49 -5.47 -10.13
CA LYS A 45 7.93 -5.74 -10.30
C LYS A 45 8.80 -5.00 -9.30
N GLN A 46 8.21 -4.15 -8.49
CA GLN A 46 8.92 -3.30 -7.55
C GLN A 46 8.16 -3.18 -6.24
N PHE A 47 8.90 -3.07 -5.16
CA PHE A 47 8.40 -2.67 -3.85
C PHE A 47 9.01 -1.32 -3.49
N VAL A 48 8.22 -0.51 -2.80
CA VAL A 48 8.65 0.77 -2.25
C VAL A 48 8.89 0.56 -0.76
N ILE A 49 10.10 0.82 -0.28
CA ILE A 49 10.51 0.55 1.10
C ILE A 49 11.14 1.80 1.70
N ARG A 50 10.76 2.14 2.93
CA ARG A 50 11.35 3.19 3.73
C ARG A 50 11.80 2.61 5.06
N ILE A 51 13.08 2.75 5.39
CA ILE A 51 13.64 2.27 6.67
C ILE A 51 13.95 3.45 7.59
N PHE A 52 13.49 3.41 8.83
CA PHE A 52 13.74 4.44 9.85
C PHE A 52 14.84 4.05 10.83
N ASP A 53 15.05 2.74 11.02
CA ASP A 53 16.03 2.16 11.93
C ASP A 53 16.65 0.91 11.27
N VAL A 54 17.85 1.08 10.70
CA VAL A 54 18.51 0.03 9.92
C VAL A 54 19.00 -1.11 10.79
N GLU A 55 19.43 -0.82 12.02
CA GLU A 55 19.92 -1.85 12.95
C GLU A 55 18.79 -2.79 13.35
N LYS A 56 17.61 -2.25 13.68
CA LYS A 56 16.43 -3.08 13.97
C LYS A 56 15.94 -3.85 12.75
N VAL A 57 15.98 -3.27 11.55
CA VAL A 57 15.63 -4.02 10.34
C VAL A 57 16.62 -5.16 10.10
N ALA A 58 17.92 -4.93 10.29
CA ALA A 58 18.95 -5.96 10.10
C ALA A 58 18.82 -7.13 11.09
N ALA A 59 18.16 -6.93 12.24
CA ALA A 59 17.88 -7.99 13.22
C ALA A 59 16.76 -8.94 12.78
N VAL A 60 15.87 -8.52 11.87
CA VAL A 60 14.73 -9.32 11.37
C VAL A 60 14.84 -9.69 9.89
N VAL A 61 15.64 -8.98 9.11
CA VAL A 61 15.86 -9.23 7.68
C VAL A 61 17.36 -9.29 7.41
N LYS A 62 17.80 -10.31 6.68
CA LYS A 62 19.20 -10.46 6.30
C LYS A 62 19.57 -9.40 5.24
N LEU A 63 20.23 -8.34 5.68
CA LEU A 63 20.78 -7.31 4.79
C LEU A 63 22.25 -7.60 4.48
N ARG A 64 22.65 -7.37 3.22
CA ARG A 64 24.06 -7.34 2.84
C ARG A 64 24.72 -6.06 3.39
N TRP A 65 26.02 -6.09 3.63
CA TRP A 65 26.75 -4.97 4.22
C TRP A 65 26.56 -3.64 3.45
N PHE A 66 26.55 -3.69 2.12
CA PHE A 66 26.34 -2.51 1.27
C PHE A 66 24.88 -2.02 1.29
N GLU A 67 23.90 -2.91 1.47
CA GLU A 67 22.50 -2.53 1.66
C GLU A 67 22.33 -1.82 2.99
N LYS A 68 22.94 -2.37 4.05
CA LYS A 68 22.99 -1.76 5.38
C LYS A 68 23.54 -0.34 5.29
N PHE A 69 24.71 -0.16 4.66
CA PHE A 69 25.31 1.16 4.47
C PHE A 69 24.40 2.12 3.69
N PHE A 70 23.84 1.67 2.56
CA PHE A 70 22.94 2.48 1.75
C PHE A 70 21.68 2.93 2.50
N PHE A 71 21.05 2.02 3.25
CA PHE A 71 19.88 2.36 4.06
C PHE A 71 20.24 3.27 5.22
N SER A 72 21.43 3.12 5.83
CA SER A 72 21.88 3.99 6.92
C SER A 72 22.02 5.45 6.47
N PHE A 73 22.43 5.69 5.22
CA PHE A 73 22.44 7.05 4.65
C PHE A 73 21.03 7.61 4.45
N LYS A 74 20.05 6.77 4.13
CA LYS A 74 18.68 7.17 3.83
C LYS A 74 17.75 7.19 5.04
N GLN A 75 18.15 6.64 6.18
CA GLN A 75 17.26 6.42 7.33
C GLN A 75 16.69 7.71 7.95
N LYS A 76 17.38 8.85 7.79
CA LYS A 76 16.90 10.14 8.29
C LYS A 76 15.60 10.55 7.59
N VAL A 77 14.54 10.71 8.37
CA VAL A 77 13.26 11.28 7.91
C VAL A 77 13.40 12.81 7.89
N LYS A 78 13.02 13.43 6.77
CA LYS A 78 13.10 14.88 6.61
C LYS A 78 11.98 15.53 7.45
N ALA A 79 12.28 16.68 8.04
CA ALA A 79 11.27 17.48 8.73
C ALA A 79 10.23 17.98 7.72
N VAL A 80 8.98 18.01 8.15
CA VAL A 80 7.86 18.58 7.39
C VAL A 80 7.78 20.06 7.75
N ARG A 81 7.70 20.91 6.72
CA ARG A 81 7.59 22.37 6.87
C ARG A 81 6.18 22.88 6.61
N SER A 82 5.39 22.11 5.87
CA SER A 82 4.02 22.49 5.55
C SER A 82 3.09 22.33 6.76
N SER A 83 2.29 23.36 7.05
CA SER A 83 1.18 23.28 8.01
C SER A 83 -0.08 22.67 7.40
N GLN A 84 -0.08 22.40 6.08
CA GLN A 84 -1.21 21.82 5.36
C GLN A 84 -1.27 20.29 5.47
N VAL A 85 -0.26 19.66 6.06
CA VAL A 85 -0.25 18.22 6.28
C VAL A 85 -0.48 17.93 7.75
N ARG A 86 -1.49 17.10 8.03
CA ARG A 86 -1.86 16.73 9.39
C ARG A 86 -2.37 15.29 9.47
N ILE A 87 -2.60 14.82 10.69
CA ILE A 87 -3.32 13.58 10.93
C ILE A 87 -4.80 13.79 10.57
N TYR A 88 -5.40 12.76 10.00
CA TYR A 88 -6.83 12.64 9.77
C TYR A 88 -7.66 12.94 11.03
N GLU A 89 -8.78 13.63 10.83
CA GLU A 89 -9.84 13.80 11.83
C GLU A 89 -11.14 13.18 11.32
N PRO A 90 -12.04 12.68 12.18
CA PRO A 90 -13.30 12.04 11.77
C PRO A 90 -14.13 12.83 10.75
N LYS A 91 -14.10 14.17 10.83
CA LYS A 91 -14.79 15.09 9.90
C LYS A 91 -14.27 15.03 8.46
N ASP A 92 -13.07 14.49 8.24
CA ASP A 92 -12.44 14.41 6.92
C ASP A 92 -12.93 13.19 6.11
N LEU A 93 -13.63 12.24 6.75
CA LEU A 93 -13.99 10.94 6.17
C LEU A 93 -14.70 11.07 4.82
N ASP A 94 -15.71 11.94 4.74
CA ASP A 94 -16.48 12.13 3.52
C ASP A 94 -15.63 12.71 2.38
N GLN A 95 -14.66 13.57 2.70
CA GLN A 95 -13.76 14.15 1.71
C GLN A 95 -12.76 13.10 1.21
N ILE A 96 -12.23 12.27 2.12
CA ILE A 96 -11.35 11.14 1.77
C ILE A 96 -12.09 10.14 0.89
N TYR A 97 -13.32 9.77 1.24
CA TYR A 97 -14.10 8.81 0.45
C TYR A 97 -14.39 9.34 -0.96
N LYS A 98 -14.76 10.62 -1.08
CA LYS A 98 -14.90 11.28 -2.40
C LYS A 98 -13.60 11.27 -3.22
N LEU A 99 -12.43 11.35 -2.58
CA LEU A 99 -11.15 11.22 -3.29
C LEU A 99 -10.92 9.79 -3.79
N ILE A 100 -11.34 8.77 -3.04
CA ILE A 100 -11.31 7.35 -3.46
C ILE A 100 -12.24 7.14 -4.66
N GLU A 101 -13.48 7.60 -4.59
CA GLU A 101 -14.47 7.49 -5.68
C GLU A 101 -13.96 8.10 -6.99
N LYS A 102 -13.40 9.32 -6.91
CA LYS A 102 -12.77 9.98 -8.08
C LYS A 102 -11.63 9.18 -8.69
N LEU A 103 -10.94 8.39 -7.88
CA LEU A 103 -9.85 7.55 -8.37
C LEU A 103 -10.42 6.29 -9.05
N VAL A 104 -11.54 5.75 -8.57
CA VAL A 104 -12.26 4.65 -9.25
C VAL A 104 -12.61 5.04 -10.68
N GLU A 105 -13.15 6.25 -10.88
CA GLU A 105 -13.52 6.78 -12.20
C GLU A 105 -12.33 6.88 -13.17
N ARG A 106 -11.10 7.00 -12.65
CA ARG A 106 -9.89 7.18 -13.46
C ARG A 106 -9.17 5.89 -13.80
N ASN A 107 -9.41 4.82 -13.06
CA ASN A 107 -8.69 3.56 -13.23
C ASN A 107 -9.47 2.60 -14.12
N GLN A 108 -8.72 1.70 -14.78
CA GLN A 108 -9.34 0.67 -15.61
C GLN A 108 -9.95 -0.45 -14.75
N ILE A 109 -9.35 -0.69 -13.58
CA ILE A 109 -9.82 -1.62 -12.56
C ILE A 109 -9.55 -0.97 -11.21
N SER A 110 -10.53 -1.07 -10.33
CA SER A 110 -10.39 -0.64 -8.94
C SER A 110 -10.97 -1.71 -8.04
N ILE A 111 -10.19 -2.14 -7.07
CA ILE A 111 -10.68 -2.92 -5.92
C ILE A 111 -10.60 -1.94 -4.75
N VAL A 112 -11.76 -1.44 -4.34
CA VAL A 112 -11.91 -0.41 -3.32
C VAL A 112 -12.78 -0.90 -2.16
N PRO A 113 -12.46 -0.51 -0.93
CA PRO A 113 -13.34 -0.71 0.22
C PRO A 113 -14.60 0.15 0.07
N ASP A 114 -15.69 -0.29 0.67
CA ASP A 114 -16.87 0.57 0.81
C ASP A 114 -16.66 1.65 1.88
N TYR A 115 -17.64 2.54 2.03
CA TYR A 115 -17.55 3.64 3.01
C TYR A 115 -17.38 3.14 4.45
N GLN A 116 -18.08 2.06 4.84
CA GLN A 116 -18.03 1.54 6.20
C GLN A 116 -16.67 0.88 6.47
N ASP A 117 -16.10 0.20 5.48
CA ASP A 117 -14.76 -0.38 5.54
C ASP A 117 -13.69 0.71 5.70
N VAL A 118 -13.82 1.83 4.95
CA VAL A 118 -12.91 2.98 5.10
C VAL A 118 -13.05 3.59 6.49
N LYS A 119 -14.27 3.79 6.97
CA LYS A 119 -14.53 4.32 8.31
C LYS A 119 -13.91 3.44 9.40
N TRP A 120 -14.23 2.15 9.39
CA TRP A 120 -13.70 1.17 10.33
C TRP A 120 -12.16 1.14 10.35
N MET A 121 -11.55 1.23 9.17
CA MET A 121 -10.09 1.32 9.06
C MET A 121 -9.54 2.57 9.72
N LEU A 122 -10.11 3.74 9.43
CA LEU A 122 -9.61 5.01 9.93
C LEU A 122 -9.81 5.18 11.44
N GLU A 123 -10.78 4.47 12.02
CA GLU A 123 -10.99 4.37 13.46
C GLU A 123 -9.97 3.44 14.16
N ASN A 124 -9.25 2.60 13.41
CA ASN A 124 -8.30 1.65 13.99
C ASN A 124 -7.03 2.36 14.50
N PRO A 125 -6.65 2.20 15.79
CA PRO A 125 -5.48 2.88 16.36
C PRO A 125 -4.15 2.46 15.74
N LYS A 126 -4.08 1.30 15.06
CA LYS A 126 -2.89 0.83 14.35
C LYS A 126 -2.73 1.44 12.96
N VAL A 127 -3.69 2.24 12.53
CA VAL A 127 -3.68 2.96 11.26
C VAL A 127 -3.19 4.39 11.50
N ILE A 128 -2.40 4.89 10.56
CA ILE A 128 -2.07 6.31 10.42
C ILE A 128 -2.64 6.74 9.07
N CYS A 129 -3.57 7.69 9.12
CA CYS A 129 -3.97 8.44 7.95
C CYS A 129 -3.42 9.87 8.08
N ALA A 130 -2.61 10.27 7.10
CA ALA A 130 -2.19 11.65 6.93
C ALA A 130 -2.97 12.26 5.77
N VAL A 131 -3.40 13.50 5.94
CA VAL A 131 -4.14 14.27 4.94
C VAL A 131 -3.37 15.52 4.56
N HIS A 132 -3.55 15.98 3.33
CA HIS A 132 -3.19 17.30 2.87
C HIS A 132 -4.48 18.13 2.72
N GLU A 133 -4.45 19.36 3.22
CA GLU A 133 -5.55 20.31 3.22
C GLU A 133 -5.16 21.54 2.40
N ASP A 134 -5.95 21.85 1.37
CA ASP A 134 -5.72 23.03 0.55
C ASP A 134 -5.95 24.33 1.36
N LYS A 135 -5.70 25.48 0.73
CA LYS A 135 -5.83 26.79 1.39
C LYS A 135 -7.28 27.14 1.75
N GLN A 136 -8.25 26.41 1.20
CA GLN A 136 -9.68 26.58 1.42
C GLN A 136 -10.22 25.62 2.47
N GLY A 137 -9.37 24.80 3.07
CA GLY A 137 -9.74 23.83 4.10
C GLY A 137 -10.30 22.51 3.55
N LYS A 138 -10.07 22.23 2.26
CA LYS A 138 -10.55 21.01 1.62
C LYS A 138 -9.43 19.98 1.54
N ILE A 139 -9.77 18.73 1.81
CA ILE A 139 -8.84 17.61 1.64
C ILE A 139 -8.69 17.30 0.16
N ASP A 140 -7.47 17.47 -0.36
CA ASP A 140 -7.10 17.27 -1.76
C ASP A 140 -6.04 16.17 -1.95
N GLY A 141 -5.53 15.60 -0.85
CA GLY A 141 -4.76 14.37 -0.87
C GLY A 141 -4.64 13.68 0.48
N PHE A 142 -4.33 12.39 0.47
CA PHE A 142 -4.12 11.63 1.71
C PHE A 142 -3.22 10.40 1.48
N ALA A 143 -2.69 9.85 2.57
CA ALA A 143 -1.99 8.58 2.56
C ALA A 143 -2.30 7.78 3.84
N ILE A 144 -2.47 6.47 3.68
CA ILE A 144 -2.82 5.54 4.76
C ILE A 144 -1.72 4.49 4.90
N VAL A 145 -1.31 4.24 6.14
CA VAL A 145 -0.40 3.16 6.48
C VAL A 145 -0.90 2.43 7.73
N TRP A 146 -0.83 1.10 7.74
CA TRP A 146 -1.25 0.29 8.88
C TRP A 146 -0.09 -0.54 9.44
N GLU A 147 -0.12 -0.78 10.74
CA GLU A 147 0.94 -1.52 11.44
C GLU A 147 0.84 -3.03 11.23
N PHE A 148 1.95 -3.66 10.86
CA PHE A 148 2.17 -5.09 11.03
C PHE A 148 3.48 -5.35 11.77
N LEU A 149 3.68 -6.59 12.21
CA LEU A 149 4.93 -7.02 12.83
C LEU A 149 5.85 -7.66 11.79
N LEU A 150 6.98 -7.03 11.52
CA LEU A 150 8.05 -7.64 10.74
C LEU A 150 8.84 -8.56 11.67
N ALA A 151 8.85 -9.86 11.36
CA ALA A 151 9.49 -10.88 12.18
C ALA A 151 10.52 -11.69 11.38
N GLY A 152 11.61 -12.07 12.05
CA GLY A 152 12.66 -12.90 11.49
C GLY A 152 13.80 -13.10 12.49
N PHE A 153 14.50 -14.23 12.39
CA PHE A 153 15.62 -14.59 13.26
C PHE A 153 15.33 -14.44 14.77
N GLY A 154 14.11 -14.78 15.21
CA GLY A 154 13.68 -14.68 16.62
C GLY A 154 13.32 -13.28 17.10
N ASN A 155 13.44 -12.24 16.25
CA ASN A 155 13.07 -10.86 16.57
C ASN A 155 11.74 -10.47 15.91
N LYS A 156 11.07 -9.46 16.49
CA LYS A 156 9.87 -8.84 15.91
C LYS A 156 9.86 -7.34 16.17
N HIS A 157 9.52 -6.56 15.16
CA HIS A 157 9.44 -5.10 15.26
C HIS A 157 8.24 -4.53 14.49
N PRO A 158 7.60 -3.45 14.98
CA PRO A 158 6.53 -2.77 14.25
C PRO A 158 7.03 -2.19 12.92
N PHE A 159 6.25 -2.40 11.87
CA PHE A 159 6.49 -1.95 10.51
C PHE A 159 5.18 -1.50 9.88
N GLY A 160 5.24 -0.61 8.89
CA GLY A 160 4.05 -0.12 8.19
C GLY A 160 3.83 -0.78 6.84
N CYS A 161 2.59 -1.14 6.52
CA CYS A 161 2.16 -1.42 5.15
C CYS A 161 1.46 -0.17 4.59
N LEU A 162 2.04 0.44 3.55
CA LEU A 162 1.46 1.63 2.90
C LEU A 162 0.33 1.17 1.97
N ASP A 163 -0.90 1.51 2.34
CA ASP A 163 -2.10 0.89 1.79
C ASP A 163 -2.69 1.73 0.66
N ALA A 164 -3.02 2.99 0.99
CA ALA A 164 -3.61 3.96 0.08
C ALA A 164 -2.72 5.20 -0.03
N VAL A 165 -2.45 5.67 -1.25
CA VAL A 165 -1.68 6.89 -1.51
C VAL A 165 -2.37 7.73 -2.58
N HIS A 166 -3.00 8.82 -2.17
CA HIS A 166 -3.81 9.67 -3.06
C HIS A 166 -3.23 11.08 -3.19
N PRO A 167 -2.13 11.29 -3.93
CA PRO A 167 -1.48 12.59 -4.05
C PRO A 167 -1.84 13.31 -5.36
N TYR A 168 -2.86 12.86 -6.10
CA TYR A 168 -3.01 13.23 -7.52
C TYR A 168 -3.35 14.70 -7.78
N GLN A 169 -3.95 15.40 -6.81
CA GLN A 169 -4.21 16.84 -6.89
C GLN A 169 -3.01 17.66 -6.37
N LEU A 170 -2.04 16.99 -5.77
CA LEU A 170 -0.90 17.62 -5.12
C LEU A 170 0.24 17.83 -6.11
N SER A 171 0.96 18.93 -5.94
CA SER A 171 2.28 19.08 -6.52
C SER A 171 3.24 18.03 -5.97
N VAL A 172 4.35 17.79 -6.68
CA VAL A 172 5.41 16.88 -6.22
C VAL A 172 5.94 17.30 -4.85
N GLN A 173 5.96 18.58 -4.52
CA GLN A 173 6.42 19.08 -3.23
C GLN A 173 5.43 18.73 -2.12
N GLU A 174 4.15 19.05 -2.28
CA GLU A 174 3.08 18.74 -1.31
C GLU A 174 2.97 17.23 -1.06
N ALA A 175 3.01 16.42 -2.12
CA ALA A 175 3.04 14.96 -2.00
C ALA A 175 4.29 14.44 -1.27
N THR A 176 5.44 15.14 -1.40
CA THR A 176 6.67 14.79 -0.66
C THR A 176 6.54 15.14 0.82
N GLU A 177 5.92 16.28 1.15
CA GLU A 177 5.62 16.67 2.54
C GLU A 177 4.66 15.67 3.18
N LEU A 178 3.60 15.25 2.46
CA LEU A 178 2.67 14.21 2.90
C LEU A 178 3.39 12.90 3.24
N ALA A 179 4.26 12.43 2.35
CA ALA A 179 5.03 11.21 2.57
C ALA A 179 6.02 11.33 3.75
N ASN A 180 6.69 12.48 3.90
CA ASN A 180 7.59 12.73 5.04
C ASN A 180 6.81 12.79 6.37
N PHE A 181 5.64 13.41 6.38
CA PHE A 181 4.78 13.47 7.58
C PHE A 181 4.33 12.09 8.02
N LEU A 182 3.86 11.27 7.08
CA LEU A 182 3.48 9.89 7.35
C LEU A 182 4.65 9.10 7.95
N CYS A 183 5.87 9.29 7.42
CA CYS A 183 7.08 8.67 7.95
C CYS A 183 7.44 9.16 9.37
N LEU A 184 7.29 10.45 9.66
CA LEU A 184 7.52 11.01 11.00
C LEU A 184 6.51 10.46 12.01
N ALA A 185 5.22 10.40 11.62
CA ALA A 185 4.16 9.85 12.46
C ALA A 185 4.41 8.36 12.77
N ALA A 186 4.74 7.56 11.76
CA ALA A 186 5.12 6.15 11.94
C ALA A 186 6.33 5.97 12.84
N LYS A 187 7.39 6.76 12.61
CA LYS A 187 8.59 6.74 13.45
C LYS A 187 8.28 7.12 14.91
N LYS A 188 7.41 8.10 15.14
CA LYS A 188 6.96 8.51 16.49
C LYS A 188 6.22 7.37 17.22
N ARG A 189 5.52 6.49 16.48
CA ARG A 189 4.91 5.27 17.01
C ARG A 189 5.90 4.11 17.23
N GLY A 190 7.19 4.33 16.98
CA GLY A 190 8.23 3.31 17.17
C GLY A 190 8.37 2.32 16.02
N TRP A 191 7.74 2.57 14.88
CA TRP A 191 7.90 1.73 13.69
C TRP A 191 9.32 1.85 13.13
N ILE A 192 9.83 0.75 12.59
CA ILE A 192 11.21 0.70 12.05
C ILE A 192 11.26 0.92 10.53
N GLY A 193 10.10 0.97 9.87
CA GLY A 193 9.98 1.29 8.45
C GLY A 193 8.55 1.16 7.91
N ILE A 194 8.41 1.40 6.61
CA ILE A 194 7.17 1.29 5.82
C ILE A 194 7.49 0.55 4.52
N GLN A 195 6.62 -0.33 4.05
CA GLN A 195 6.72 -0.95 2.73
C GLN A 195 5.37 -1.02 2.04
N THR A 196 5.39 -1.13 0.71
CA THR A 196 4.25 -1.56 -0.09
C THR A 196 4.73 -2.04 -1.46
N PRO A 197 4.04 -2.97 -2.12
CA PRO A 197 4.25 -3.20 -3.54
C PRO A 197 3.95 -1.92 -4.33
N TYR A 198 4.78 -1.60 -5.33
CA TYR A 198 4.57 -0.41 -6.16
C TYR A 198 3.48 -0.69 -7.19
N ILE A 199 2.26 -0.25 -6.90
CA ILE A 199 1.16 -0.24 -7.85
C ILE A 199 1.18 1.11 -8.59
N PRO A 200 1.10 1.13 -9.94
CA PRO A 200 1.24 2.36 -10.72
C PRO A 200 -0.02 3.25 -10.70
N TYR A 201 -0.63 3.49 -9.52
CA TYR A 201 -1.68 4.51 -9.35
C TYR A 201 -1.17 5.81 -8.72
N PHE A 202 0.05 5.82 -8.18
CA PHE A 202 0.69 7.02 -7.63
C PHE A 202 2.11 7.24 -8.19
N ASP A 203 2.56 8.50 -8.25
CA ASP A 203 3.89 8.85 -8.78
C ASP A 203 5.00 8.40 -7.80
N ALA A 204 6.05 7.79 -8.35
CA ALA A 204 7.25 7.43 -7.61
C ALA A 204 8.08 8.65 -7.16
N LYS A 205 7.99 9.80 -7.85
CA LYS A 205 8.85 10.98 -7.58
C LYS A 205 8.73 11.49 -6.13
N PRO A 206 7.53 11.72 -5.56
CA PRO A 206 7.40 12.12 -4.16
C PRO A 206 8.04 11.10 -3.20
N CYS A 207 7.81 9.81 -3.40
CA CYS A 207 8.39 8.74 -2.59
C CYS A 207 9.92 8.76 -2.65
N LYS A 208 10.52 8.89 -3.85
CA LYS A 208 11.98 9.01 -4.02
C LYS A 208 12.54 10.22 -3.26
N LYS A 209 11.86 11.38 -3.33
CA LYS A 209 12.27 12.60 -2.60
C LYS A 209 12.12 12.45 -1.08
N ALA A 210 11.18 11.64 -0.61
CA ALA A 210 11.00 11.24 0.78
C ALA A 210 11.91 10.06 1.22
N ASN A 211 12.95 9.74 0.43
CA ASN A 211 13.95 8.70 0.69
C ASN A 211 13.40 7.26 0.69
N PHE A 212 12.24 7.01 0.10
CA PHE A 212 11.83 5.64 -0.20
C PHE A 212 12.77 5.03 -1.25
N VAL A 213 13.02 3.74 -1.10
CA VAL A 213 13.89 2.92 -1.94
C VAL A 213 13.02 1.96 -2.73
N PHE A 214 13.29 1.86 -4.03
CA PHE A 214 12.53 1.01 -4.95
C PHE A 214 13.32 -0.27 -5.17
N PHE A 215 12.88 -1.35 -4.52
CA PHE A 215 13.51 -2.66 -4.61
C PHE A 215 12.85 -3.49 -5.71
N ARG A 216 13.63 -4.26 -6.47
CA ARG A 216 13.08 -5.18 -7.48
C ARG A 216 12.61 -6.45 -6.77
N LYS A 217 11.29 -6.66 -6.77
CA LYS A 217 10.65 -7.88 -6.27
C LYS A 217 9.36 -8.10 -7.03
N LYS A 218 9.06 -9.35 -7.38
CA LYS A 218 7.86 -9.68 -8.16
C LYS A 218 6.71 -10.12 -7.24
N LEU A 219 5.52 -9.62 -7.55
CA LEU A 219 4.26 -10.07 -6.99
C LEU A 219 3.25 -10.16 -8.13
N ASN A 220 2.59 -11.30 -8.28
CA ASN A 220 1.47 -11.44 -9.20
C ASN A 220 0.18 -11.24 -8.42
N LEU A 221 -0.72 -10.43 -8.97
CA LEU A 221 -2.11 -10.40 -8.56
C LEU A 221 -2.90 -11.21 -9.60
N ASP A 222 -3.48 -12.30 -9.16
CA ASP A 222 -4.29 -13.20 -9.97
C ASP A 222 -5.76 -13.13 -9.47
N ILE A 223 -6.73 -13.13 -10.38
CA ILE A 223 -8.16 -13.06 -10.09
C ILE A 223 -8.79 -14.43 -10.36
N PHE A 224 -9.55 -14.92 -9.39
CA PHE A 224 -10.52 -16.01 -9.59
C PHE A 224 -11.78 -15.40 -10.20
N ASN A 225 -12.08 -15.78 -11.45
CA ASN A 225 -13.14 -15.17 -12.25
C ASN A 225 -14.25 -16.20 -12.60
N PRO A 226 -14.98 -16.73 -11.61
CA PRO A 226 -15.99 -17.78 -11.83
C PRO A 226 -17.14 -17.30 -12.72
N LYS A 227 -17.45 -16.00 -12.73
CA LYS A 227 -18.49 -15.39 -13.57
C LYS A 227 -18.00 -14.93 -14.95
N ASN A 228 -16.73 -15.14 -15.31
CA ASN A 228 -16.13 -14.67 -16.57
C ASN A 228 -16.35 -13.16 -16.84
N ILE A 229 -16.20 -12.35 -15.79
CA ILE A 229 -16.26 -10.89 -15.89
C ILE A 229 -15.19 -10.43 -16.91
N PRO A 230 -15.53 -9.58 -17.90
CA PRO A 230 -14.56 -9.12 -18.89
C PRO A 230 -13.43 -8.32 -18.24
N LEU A 231 -12.20 -8.84 -18.31
CA LEU A 231 -11.01 -8.15 -17.81
C LEU A 231 -10.19 -7.54 -18.97
N PRO A 232 -9.63 -6.33 -18.81
CA PRO A 232 -8.73 -5.75 -19.79
C PRO A 232 -7.45 -6.57 -19.94
N LYS A 233 -7.06 -6.86 -21.19
CA LYS A 233 -5.85 -7.66 -21.51
C LYS A 233 -4.54 -7.09 -20.95
N ARG A 234 -4.48 -5.77 -20.70
CA ARG A 234 -3.35 -5.07 -20.09
C ARG A 234 -3.84 -3.92 -19.23
N VAL A 235 -3.59 -3.98 -17.93
CA VAL A 235 -3.92 -2.92 -16.99
C VAL A 235 -2.76 -1.91 -16.91
N ARG A 236 -3.03 -0.64 -17.24
CA ARG A 236 -2.06 0.48 -17.14
C ARG A 236 -2.26 1.30 -15.87
N LEU A 237 -3.51 1.43 -15.43
CA LEU A 237 -3.92 2.17 -14.24
C LEU A 237 -4.85 1.29 -13.41
N PHE A 238 -4.46 1.04 -12.16
CA PHE A 238 -5.06 0.06 -11.27
C PHE A 238 -5.02 0.56 -9.83
N TYR A 239 -6.17 0.64 -9.17
CA TYR A 239 -6.22 0.84 -7.73
C TYR A 239 -6.52 -0.47 -7.02
N PHE A 240 -5.80 -0.70 -5.93
CA PHE A 240 -5.96 -1.87 -5.11
C PHE A 240 -5.76 -1.48 -3.67
N ASP A 241 -6.81 -1.65 -2.89
CA ASP A 241 -6.71 -1.77 -1.44
C ASP A 241 -6.20 -3.18 -1.12
N TRP A 242 -5.21 -3.31 -0.23
CA TRP A 242 -4.52 -4.58 0.00
C TRP A 242 -5.30 -5.57 0.88
N ARG A 243 -6.52 -5.23 1.28
CA ARG A 243 -7.31 -5.95 2.30
C ARG A 243 -8.45 -6.75 1.69
#